data_AF-A0A959LAR9-F1
#
_entry.id   AF-A0A959LAR9-F1
#
_cell.length_a   1.000
_cell.length_b   1.000
_cell.length_c   1.000
_cell.angle_alpha   90.00
_cell.angle_beta   90.00
_cell.angle_gamma   90.00
#
_symmetry.space_group_name_H-M   'P 1'
#
loop_
_entity.id
_entity.type
_entity.pdbx_description
1 polymer ?
#
loop_
_entity_poly.entity_id
_entity_poly.type
_entity_poly.pdbx_seq_one_letter_code
_entity_poly.pdbx_strand_id
1 'polypeptide(L)'
;GDDSYSKDESRRIRNLSFQSNIYEYSLGLKFNINRIFLKCLDKYGISVNYDAGIGIFNFNPRTKYEGRWVDLRPLHTECQGCYDIVDYDEYELSQLNISYGFSFDIGLSSNTKLGFNYNYRFLFTDYLDDVSNKYIDGDILSERFGTLSSILADRSDEVAGGTIHTNGAMRGDPNNNDGYFTLGMKLTFVFGKSNLVQPMEIIPESIDVKE
;
A
#
# COMPACT_ATOMS: atom_id res chain seq x y z
N GLY A 1 -1.30 -2.96 8.68
CA GLY A 1 -0.32 -4.04 8.94
C GLY A 1 -0.49 -4.53 10.36
N ASP A 2 0.07 -5.68 10.69
CA ASP A 2 0.00 -6.24 12.04
C ASP A 2 1.28 -7.05 12.30
N ASP A 3 2.06 -6.56 13.27
CA ASP A 3 3.36 -7.10 13.63
C ASP A 3 3.29 -8.52 14.18
N SER A 4 2.15 -8.94 14.74
CA SER A 4 1.98 -10.29 15.28
C SER A 4 2.19 -11.38 14.21
N TYR A 5 1.97 -11.04 12.94
CA TYR A 5 2.21 -11.92 11.78
C TYR A 5 3.60 -11.75 11.14
N SER A 6 4.46 -10.88 11.71
CA SER A 6 5.80 -10.65 11.18
C SER A 6 6.70 -11.88 11.34
N LYS A 7 7.60 -12.09 10.36
CA LYS A 7 8.68 -13.09 10.48
C LYS A 7 9.81 -12.62 11.41
N ASP A 8 9.95 -11.31 11.58
CA ASP A 8 10.91 -10.69 12.49
C ASP A 8 10.39 -10.77 13.93
N GLU A 9 11.19 -11.37 14.81
CA GLU A 9 10.87 -11.51 16.24
C GLU A 9 10.78 -10.17 16.95
N SER A 10 11.65 -9.21 16.63
CA SER A 10 11.63 -7.88 17.24
C SER A 10 10.31 -7.17 16.95
N ARG A 11 9.81 -7.28 15.71
CA ARG A 11 8.49 -6.73 15.33
C ARG A 11 7.37 -7.44 16.08
N ARG A 12 7.37 -8.77 16.15
CA ARG A 12 6.35 -9.52 16.91
C ARG A 12 6.30 -9.10 18.38
N ILE A 13 7.44 -8.85 19.01
CA ILE A 13 7.50 -8.38 20.40
C ILE A 13 7.03 -6.92 20.52
N ARG A 14 7.38 -6.05 19.55
CA ARG A 14 6.87 -4.67 19.45
C ARG A 14 5.34 -4.60 19.34
N ASN A 15 4.72 -5.58 18.66
CA ASN A 15 3.28 -5.81 18.65
C ASN A 15 2.43 -4.60 18.18
N LEU A 16 2.94 -3.81 17.22
CA LEU A 16 2.15 -2.73 16.63
C LEU A 16 1.20 -3.26 15.56
N SER A 17 0.07 -2.58 15.43
CA SER A 17 -0.93 -2.87 14.40
C SER A 17 -1.53 -1.57 13.92
N PHE A 18 -1.84 -1.50 12.64
CA PHE A 18 -2.47 -0.31 12.06
C PHE A 18 -3.40 -0.69 10.89
N GLN A 19 -4.35 0.19 10.64
CA GLN A 19 -5.16 0.22 9.43
C GLN A 19 -5.26 1.68 9.00
N SER A 20 -5.12 1.95 7.72
CA SER A 20 -5.25 3.30 7.17
C SER A 20 -6.31 3.29 6.07
N ASN A 21 -7.31 4.17 6.18
CA ASN A 21 -8.16 4.49 5.03
C ASN A 21 -7.37 5.41 4.10
N ILE A 22 -7.30 5.09 2.81
CA ILE A 22 -6.58 5.90 1.82
C ILE A 22 -7.57 6.45 0.80
N TYR A 23 -7.54 7.75 0.57
CA TYR A 23 -8.25 8.45 -0.50
C TYR A 23 -7.23 9.05 -1.45
N GLU A 24 -7.30 8.73 -2.74
CA GLU A 24 -6.28 9.14 -3.73
C GLU A 24 -6.93 9.82 -4.93
N TYR A 25 -6.35 10.94 -5.37
CA TYR A 25 -6.55 11.50 -6.70
C TYR A 25 -5.24 11.38 -7.48
N SER A 26 -5.30 10.74 -8.65
CA SER A 26 -4.11 10.47 -9.46
C SER A 26 -4.28 10.91 -10.90
N LEU A 27 -3.21 11.43 -11.49
CA LEU A 27 -3.07 11.63 -12.93
C LEU A 27 -2.00 10.68 -13.45
N GLY A 28 -2.32 9.93 -14.50
CA GLY A 28 -1.40 8.94 -15.06
C GLY A 28 -1.41 8.89 -16.58
N LEU A 29 -0.29 8.41 -17.12
CA LEU A 29 -0.11 8.07 -18.52
C LEU A 29 -0.10 6.55 -18.66
N LYS A 30 -0.71 6.07 -19.74
CA LYS A 30 -0.78 4.65 -20.08
C LYS A 30 -0.11 4.38 -21.42
N PHE A 31 0.92 3.56 -21.40
CA PHE A 31 1.72 3.19 -22.56
C PHE A 31 1.40 1.76 -22.98
N ASN A 32 0.95 1.59 -24.22
CA ASN A 32 0.68 0.27 -24.77
C ASN A 32 1.98 -0.40 -25.24
N ILE A 33 2.42 -1.42 -24.50
CA ILE A 33 3.69 -2.12 -24.75
C ILE A 33 3.61 -2.96 -26.02
N ASN A 34 2.43 -3.50 -26.37
CA ASN A 34 2.24 -4.33 -27.56
C ASN A 34 2.75 -3.66 -28.83
N ARG A 35 2.47 -2.37 -29.02
CA ARG A 35 2.88 -1.63 -30.21
C ARG A 35 4.39 -1.57 -30.41
N ILE A 36 5.17 -1.70 -29.35
CA ILE A 36 6.62 -1.50 -29.36
C ILE A 36 7.35 -2.85 -29.33
N PHE A 37 6.96 -3.75 -28.41
CA PHE A 37 7.71 -4.97 -28.13
C PHE A 37 6.91 -6.26 -28.30
N LEU A 38 5.58 -6.22 -28.20
CA LEU A 38 4.74 -7.41 -28.06
C LEU A 38 3.61 -7.49 -29.11
N LYS A 39 3.88 -7.04 -30.33
CA LYS A 39 2.87 -7.01 -31.42
C LYS A 39 2.31 -8.40 -31.73
N CYS A 40 3.09 -9.45 -31.48
CA CYS A 40 2.67 -10.84 -31.63
C CYS A 40 1.55 -11.24 -30.66
N LEU A 41 1.28 -10.48 -29.60
CA LEU A 41 0.20 -10.74 -28.65
C LEU A 41 -1.15 -10.23 -29.14
N ASP A 42 -1.18 -9.28 -30.08
CA ASP A 42 -2.42 -8.71 -30.61
C ASP A 42 -3.32 -9.80 -31.24
N LYS A 43 -2.74 -10.79 -31.94
CA LYS A 43 -3.49 -11.92 -32.54
C LYS A 43 -4.17 -12.84 -31.51
N TYR A 44 -3.77 -12.75 -30.25
CA TYR A 44 -4.39 -13.47 -29.14
C TYR A 44 -5.37 -12.58 -28.34
N GLY A 45 -5.64 -11.36 -28.82
CA GLY A 45 -6.49 -10.40 -28.11
C GLY A 45 -5.92 -9.92 -26.79
N ILE A 46 -4.62 -10.12 -26.55
CA ILE A 46 -3.91 -9.77 -25.33
C ILE A 46 -3.34 -8.36 -25.48
N SER A 47 -3.53 -7.49 -24.48
CA SER A 47 -2.95 -6.14 -24.41
C SER A 47 -2.17 -5.94 -23.12
N VAL A 48 -0.88 -5.66 -23.22
CA VAL A 48 0.00 -5.33 -22.10
C VAL A 48 0.26 -3.82 -22.12
N ASN A 49 0.08 -3.18 -20.98
CA ASN A 49 0.31 -1.76 -20.81
C ASN A 49 1.16 -1.48 -19.57
N TYR A 50 1.96 -0.43 -19.67
CA TYR A 50 2.67 0.17 -18.54
C TYR A 50 1.96 1.47 -18.18
N ASP A 51 1.75 1.68 -16.88
CA ASP A 51 1.09 2.84 -16.31
C ASP A 51 2.11 3.60 -15.46
N ALA A 52 2.16 4.92 -15.56
CA ALA A 52 2.99 5.77 -14.69
C ALA A 52 2.23 7.04 -14.34
N GLY A 53 2.33 7.52 -13.10
CA GLY A 53 1.53 8.65 -12.66
C GLY A 53 2.06 9.36 -11.44
N ILE A 54 1.39 10.45 -11.12
CA ILE A 54 1.55 11.23 -9.89
C ILE A 54 0.19 11.31 -9.22
N GLY A 55 0.18 11.39 -7.89
CA GLY A 55 -1.06 11.50 -7.14
C GLY A 55 -0.91 12.34 -5.89
N ILE A 56 -2.05 12.81 -5.40
CA ILE A 56 -2.22 13.28 -4.03
C ILE A 56 -3.06 12.24 -3.30
N PHE A 57 -2.61 11.82 -2.13
CA PHE A 57 -3.33 10.86 -1.31
C PHE A 57 -3.51 11.43 0.10
N ASN A 58 -4.66 11.13 0.70
CA ASN A 58 -4.94 11.34 2.10
C ASN A 58 -5.01 9.99 2.80
N PHE A 59 -4.38 9.87 3.97
CA PHE A 59 -4.44 8.67 4.80
C PHE A 59 -4.72 9.05 6.26
N ASN A 60 -5.09 8.08 7.08
CA ASN A 60 -5.20 8.25 8.54
C ASN A 60 -4.89 6.91 9.22
N PRO A 61 -3.68 6.73 9.80
CA PRO A 61 -3.33 5.49 10.48
C PRO A 61 -4.09 5.39 11.80
N ARG A 62 -4.79 4.27 11.98
CA ARG A 62 -5.55 3.95 13.19
C ARG A 62 -5.23 2.54 13.67
N THR A 63 -5.29 2.33 14.98
CA THR A 63 -5.17 1.00 15.60
C THR A 63 -6.42 0.64 16.37
N LYS A 64 -6.59 -0.64 16.69
CA LYS A 64 -7.66 -1.11 17.56
C LYS A 64 -7.12 -1.27 18.97
N TYR A 65 -7.65 -0.47 19.90
CA TYR A 65 -7.33 -0.52 21.32
C TYR A 65 -8.62 -0.71 22.12
N GLU A 66 -8.65 -1.71 23.03
CA GLU A 66 -9.83 -2.04 23.85
C GLU A 66 -11.16 -2.14 23.08
N GLY A 67 -11.11 -2.71 21.87
CA GLY A 67 -12.29 -2.90 21.03
C GLY A 67 -12.69 -1.68 20.19
N ARG A 68 -12.04 -0.52 20.35
CA ARG A 68 -12.32 0.72 19.62
C ARG A 68 -11.19 1.09 18.67
N TRP A 69 -11.53 1.79 17.59
CA TRP A 69 -10.54 2.38 16.70
C TRP A 69 -10.04 3.71 17.27
N VAL A 70 -8.72 3.88 17.28
CA VAL A 70 -8.03 5.08 17.78
C VAL A 70 -7.11 5.59 16.67
N ASP A 71 -7.24 6.88 16.35
CA ASP A 71 -6.38 7.55 15.40
C ASP A 71 -4.99 7.76 16.02
N LEU A 72 -3.94 7.42 15.28
CA LEU A 72 -2.57 7.39 15.81
C LEU A 72 -1.88 8.75 15.70
N ARG A 73 -2.10 9.50 14.61
CA ARG A 73 -1.47 10.81 14.40
C ARG A 73 -1.62 11.77 15.59
N PRO A 74 -2.83 11.97 16.17
CA PRO A 74 -3.00 12.90 17.29
C PRO A 74 -2.32 12.44 18.59
N LEU A 75 -1.85 11.20 18.66
CA LEU A 75 -1.18 10.66 19.85
C LEU A 75 0.30 10.98 19.88
N HIS A 76 0.90 11.42 18.77
CA HIS A 76 2.33 11.71 18.71
C HIS A 76 3.19 10.56 19.28
N THR A 77 3.00 9.33 18.78
CA THR A 77 3.62 8.10 19.30
C THR A 77 5.16 8.09 19.28
N GLU A 78 5.77 8.99 18.49
CA GLU A 78 7.21 9.23 18.45
C GLU A 78 7.53 10.68 18.87
N CYS A 79 6.61 11.39 19.51
CA CYS A 79 6.72 12.83 19.78
C CYS A 79 6.91 13.65 18.49
N GLN A 80 6.24 13.27 17.40
CA GLN A 80 6.33 13.96 16.11
C GLN A 80 5.94 15.44 16.29
N GLY A 81 6.82 16.39 15.93
CA GLY A 81 6.61 17.83 16.15
C GLY A 81 6.98 18.35 17.55
N CYS A 82 7.55 17.54 18.44
CA CYS A 82 8.12 17.98 19.72
C CYS A 82 9.53 18.58 19.52
N TYR A 83 9.63 19.79 18.99
CA TYR A 83 10.91 20.41 18.60
C TYR A 83 11.94 20.62 19.74
N ASP A 84 11.51 20.51 21.00
CA ASP A 84 12.41 20.55 22.16
C ASP A 84 12.99 19.19 22.55
N ILE A 85 12.54 18.10 21.89
CA ILE A 85 12.94 16.71 22.14
C ILE A 85 13.49 16.06 20.87
N VAL A 86 12.85 16.31 19.73
CA VAL A 86 13.16 15.70 18.43
C VAL A 86 13.33 16.76 17.34
N ASP A 87 14.00 16.41 16.26
CA ASP A 87 14.28 17.31 15.12
C ASP A 87 13.51 16.88 13.86
N TYR A 88 12.28 16.37 14.04
CA TYR A 88 11.39 16.00 12.94
C TYR A 88 9.97 16.51 13.15
N ASP A 89 9.36 16.87 12.04
CA ASP A 89 8.02 17.45 11.98
C ASP A 89 6.91 16.43 12.27
N GLU A 90 5.74 16.94 12.64
CA GLU A 90 4.51 16.16 12.58
C GLU A 90 4.20 15.83 11.11
N TYR A 91 4.00 14.55 10.79
CA TYR A 91 3.70 14.16 9.41
C TYR A 91 2.34 14.69 8.95
N GLU A 92 2.23 14.98 7.65
CA GLU A 92 0.97 15.42 7.05
C GLU A 92 0.12 14.21 6.62
N LEU A 93 -1.20 14.29 6.80
CA LEU A 93 -2.11 13.24 6.32
C LEU A 93 -2.36 13.28 4.82
N SER A 94 -2.08 14.41 4.17
CA SER A 94 -2.29 14.62 2.74
C SER A 94 -0.95 14.86 2.07
N GLN A 95 -0.54 13.98 1.17
CA GLN A 95 0.80 13.99 0.60
C GLN A 95 0.81 13.61 -0.88
N LEU A 96 1.95 13.85 -1.53
CA LEU A 96 2.17 13.43 -2.91
C LEU A 96 2.66 11.98 -2.97
N ASN A 97 2.34 11.31 -4.07
CA ASN A 97 2.94 10.03 -4.43
C ASN A 97 3.34 10.02 -5.90
N ILE A 98 4.27 9.14 -6.25
CA ILE A 98 4.53 8.75 -7.63
C ILE A 98 4.16 7.28 -7.77
N SER A 99 3.58 6.91 -8.90
CA SER A 99 3.11 5.56 -9.14
C SER A 99 3.60 4.98 -10.45
N TYR A 100 3.74 3.66 -10.47
CA TYR A 100 3.92 2.89 -11.68
C TYR A 100 3.10 1.60 -11.60
N GLY A 101 2.76 1.05 -12.74
CA GLY A 101 1.92 -0.13 -12.81
C GLY A 101 2.00 -0.84 -14.13
N PHE A 102 1.40 -2.02 -14.13
CA PHE A 102 1.21 -2.82 -15.32
C PHE A 102 -0.25 -3.24 -15.37
N SER A 103 -0.82 -3.19 -16.57
CA SER A 103 -2.15 -3.72 -16.81
C SER A 103 -2.19 -4.62 -18.02
N PHE A 104 -2.89 -5.73 -17.85
CA PHE A 104 -3.01 -6.79 -18.82
C PHE A 104 -4.50 -6.97 -19.13
N ASP A 105 -4.89 -6.86 -20.40
CA ASP A 105 -6.26 -7.07 -20.84
C ASP A 105 -6.31 -8.25 -21.83
N ILE A 106 -7.28 -9.16 -21.68
CA ILE A 106 -7.63 -10.22 -22.65
C ILE A 106 -9.00 -9.89 -23.26
N GLY A 107 -9.09 -9.91 -24.58
CA GLY A 107 -10.37 -9.88 -25.29
C GLY A 107 -11.20 -11.13 -24.99
N LEU A 108 -12.44 -10.96 -24.56
CA LEU A 108 -13.39 -12.07 -24.39
C LEU A 108 -14.31 -12.22 -25.61
N SER A 109 -14.58 -11.10 -26.30
CA SER A 109 -15.39 -11.05 -27.51
C SER A 109 -14.97 -9.83 -28.35
N SER A 110 -15.65 -9.59 -29.48
CA SER A 110 -15.43 -8.38 -30.28
C SER A 110 -15.68 -7.09 -29.51
N ASN A 111 -16.40 -7.10 -28.40
CA ASN A 111 -16.77 -5.90 -27.65
C ASN A 111 -16.48 -5.96 -26.16
N THR A 112 -15.89 -7.05 -25.66
CA THR A 112 -15.67 -7.25 -24.22
C THR A 112 -14.22 -7.59 -23.92
N LYS A 113 -13.66 -7.04 -22.85
CA LYS A 113 -12.33 -7.38 -22.32
C LYS A 113 -12.34 -7.62 -20.83
N LEU A 114 -11.59 -8.61 -20.38
CA LEU A 114 -11.23 -8.80 -18.99
C LEU A 114 -9.81 -8.29 -18.76
N GLY A 115 -9.60 -7.44 -17.77
CA GLY A 115 -8.33 -6.83 -17.43
C GLY A 115 -7.93 -7.08 -16.00
N PHE A 116 -6.62 -7.12 -15.78
CA PHE A 116 -5.97 -7.14 -14.48
C PHE A 116 -5.01 -5.96 -14.40
N ASN A 117 -4.94 -5.30 -13.25
CA ASN A 117 -4.03 -4.20 -13.02
C ASN A 117 -3.25 -4.38 -11.72
N TYR A 118 -1.96 -4.09 -11.78
CA TYR A 118 -1.08 -3.87 -10.65
C TYR A 118 -0.59 -2.44 -10.72
N ASN A 119 -0.63 -1.71 -9.60
CA ASN A 119 -0.07 -0.37 -9.53
C ASN A 119 0.48 -0.10 -8.14
N TYR A 120 1.76 0.26 -8.07
CA TYR A 120 2.53 0.57 -6.88
C TYR A 120 2.71 2.07 -6.73
N ARG A 121 2.54 2.59 -5.52
CA ARG A 121 2.80 3.98 -5.13
C ARG A 121 4.07 4.03 -4.28
N PHE A 122 5.04 4.81 -4.69
CA PHE A 122 6.12 5.27 -3.82
C PHE A 122 5.64 6.53 -3.09
N LEU A 123 5.83 6.54 -1.76
CA LEU A 123 5.47 7.67 -0.92
C LEU A 123 6.71 8.50 -0.58
N PHE A 124 6.48 9.73 -0.17
CA PHE A 124 7.51 10.63 0.35
C PHE A 124 7.49 10.72 1.88
N THR A 125 6.92 9.69 2.52
CA THR A 125 6.79 9.56 3.97
C THR A 125 7.04 8.13 4.39
N ASP A 126 7.47 7.97 5.64
CA ASP A 126 7.69 6.71 6.34
C ASP A 126 6.68 6.57 7.52
N TYR A 127 5.53 7.23 7.42
CA TYR A 127 4.51 7.25 8.47
C TYR A 127 3.17 6.67 8.02
N LEU A 128 3.10 5.91 6.93
CA LEU A 128 1.86 5.27 6.47
C LEU A 128 1.25 4.37 7.57
N ASP A 129 2.12 3.80 8.41
CA ASP A 129 1.81 2.96 9.56
C ASP A 129 2.02 3.62 10.94
N ASP A 130 2.31 4.92 10.97
CA ASP A 130 2.68 5.69 12.17
C ASP A 130 4.00 5.23 12.81
N VAL A 131 4.97 4.71 12.04
CA VAL A 131 6.26 4.22 12.56
C VAL A 131 7.45 4.61 11.69
N SER A 132 8.31 5.52 12.17
CA SER A 132 9.49 5.95 11.38
C SER A 132 10.78 6.05 12.18
N ASN A 133 10.76 6.60 13.38
CA ASN A 133 11.96 7.00 14.09
C ASN A 133 12.28 6.11 15.28
N LYS A 134 12.30 6.69 16.47
CA LYS A 134 12.82 6.10 17.70
C LYS A 134 11.75 6.14 18.76
N TYR A 135 11.84 5.20 19.69
CA TYR A 135 11.04 5.27 20.91
C TYR A 135 11.41 6.51 21.72
N ILE A 136 10.38 7.15 22.26
CA ILE A 136 10.49 8.24 23.23
C ILE A 136 10.09 7.68 24.60
N ASP A 137 10.66 8.25 25.65
CA ASP A 137 10.31 7.92 27.02
C ASP A 137 8.78 7.99 27.24
N GLY A 138 8.21 6.90 27.76
CA GLY A 138 6.76 6.78 27.98
C GLY A 138 6.20 7.79 28.97
N ASP A 139 7.01 8.23 29.95
CA ASP A 139 6.59 9.26 30.91
C ASP A 139 6.44 10.62 30.20
N ILE A 140 7.35 10.95 29.28
CA ILE A 140 7.28 12.16 28.46
C ILE A 140 6.03 12.14 27.57
N LEU A 141 5.77 11.02 26.88
CA LEU A 141 4.60 10.89 26.02
C LEU A 141 3.30 10.98 26.83
N SER A 142 3.26 10.33 28.00
CA SER A 142 2.12 10.35 28.90
C SER A 142 1.84 11.75 29.44
N GLU A 143 2.87 12.51 29.81
CA GLU A 143 2.75 13.88 30.31
C GLU A 143 2.23 14.84 29.22
N ARG A 144 2.72 14.70 27.99
CA ARG A 144 2.42 15.65 26.90
C ARG A 144 1.12 15.34 26.14
N PHE A 145 0.87 14.07 25.86
CA PHE A 145 -0.19 13.62 24.95
C PHE A 145 -1.17 12.64 25.61
N GLY A 146 -0.95 12.33 26.90
CA GLY A 146 -1.78 11.43 27.69
C GLY A 146 -1.30 9.98 27.64
N THR A 147 -1.72 9.19 28.63
CA THR A 147 -1.30 7.80 28.82
C THR A 147 -1.50 6.92 27.58
N LEU A 148 -2.53 7.20 26.79
CA LEU A 148 -2.81 6.44 25.57
C LEU A 148 -1.70 6.58 24.51
N SER A 149 -1.03 7.75 24.46
CA SER A 149 0.13 7.96 23.58
C SER A 149 1.26 7.00 23.93
N SER A 150 1.64 6.94 25.21
CA SER A 150 2.69 6.01 25.67
C SER A 150 2.32 4.54 25.44
N ILE A 151 1.06 4.15 25.71
CA ILE A 151 0.62 2.76 25.54
C ILE A 151 0.66 2.34 24.07
N LEU A 152 0.28 3.23 23.14
CA LEU A 152 0.25 2.91 21.72
C LEU A 152 1.58 3.16 21.00
N ALA A 153 2.48 3.93 21.61
CA ALA A 153 3.87 4.06 21.17
C ALA A 153 4.65 2.75 21.30
N ASP A 154 4.49 2.05 22.43
CA ASP A 154 5.09 0.73 22.68
C ASP A 154 4.06 -0.25 23.27
N ARG A 155 3.64 -1.21 22.43
CA ARG A 155 2.65 -2.24 22.79
C ARG A 155 3.30 -3.55 23.21
N SER A 156 4.60 -3.55 23.47
CA SER A 156 5.32 -4.75 23.89
C SER A 156 4.85 -5.31 25.23
N ASP A 157 4.31 -4.47 26.11
CA ASP A 157 3.73 -4.93 27.38
C ASP A 157 2.60 -5.95 27.19
N GLU A 158 1.84 -5.84 26.08
CA GLU A 158 0.76 -6.76 25.74
C GLU A 158 1.23 -8.20 25.46
N VAL A 159 2.52 -8.40 25.18
CA VAL A 159 3.09 -9.70 24.77
C VAL A 159 4.24 -10.13 25.68
N ALA A 160 5.08 -9.19 26.13
CA ALA A 160 6.27 -9.44 26.93
C ALA A 160 6.05 -9.26 28.44
N GLY A 161 4.92 -8.69 28.88
CA GLY A 161 4.64 -8.41 30.30
C GLY A 161 5.47 -7.26 30.88
N GLY A 162 5.96 -6.37 30.01
CA GLY A 162 6.54 -5.08 30.35
C GLY A 162 6.91 -4.30 29.09
N THR A 163 7.04 -2.98 29.19
CA THR A 163 7.68 -2.15 28.14
C THR A 163 9.15 -2.52 28.05
N ILE A 164 9.59 -3.00 26.88
CA ILE A 164 10.98 -3.48 26.70
C ILE A 164 11.88 -2.50 25.94
N HIS A 165 11.31 -1.52 25.25
CA HIS A 165 12.10 -0.56 24.48
C HIS A 165 12.48 0.63 25.33
N THR A 166 13.74 1.05 25.22
CA THR A 166 14.27 2.22 25.92
C THR A 166 14.21 3.46 25.05
N ASN A 167 14.20 4.63 25.71
CA ASN A 167 14.29 5.92 25.01
C ASN A 167 15.48 5.93 24.03
N GLY A 168 15.22 6.32 22.77
CA GLY A 168 16.20 6.36 21.69
C GLY A 168 16.43 5.04 20.93
N ALA A 169 15.82 3.93 21.35
CA ALA A 169 15.84 2.68 20.59
C ALA A 169 15.11 2.85 19.24
N MET A 170 15.51 2.08 18.22
CA MET A 170 14.87 2.13 16.90
C MET A 170 13.43 1.61 16.97
N ARG A 171 12.48 2.41 16.48
CA ARG A 171 11.06 2.04 16.33
C ARG A 171 10.72 1.78 14.86
N GLY A 172 11.22 2.62 13.95
CA GLY A 172 11.17 2.49 12.50
C GLY A 172 12.53 2.72 11.83
N ASP A 173 12.53 2.98 10.51
CA ASP A 173 13.73 3.38 9.76
C ASP A 173 13.44 4.59 8.85
N PRO A 174 13.83 5.81 9.27
CA PRO A 174 13.48 7.04 8.55
C PRO A 174 14.20 7.18 7.19
N ASN A 175 15.10 6.25 6.86
CA ASN A 175 15.79 6.23 5.57
C ASN A 175 15.03 5.44 4.50
N ASN A 176 13.89 4.83 4.83
CA ASN A 176 13.16 3.95 3.94
C ASN A 176 11.67 4.28 3.88
N ASN A 177 11.30 5.23 3.01
CA ASN A 177 9.91 5.61 2.81
C ASN A 177 8.98 4.45 2.46
N ASP A 178 7.72 4.62 2.86
CA ASP A 178 6.65 3.67 2.64
C ASP A 178 6.19 3.57 1.18
N GLY A 179 5.45 2.50 0.92
CA GLY A 179 4.72 2.31 -0.31
C GLY A 179 3.55 1.34 -0.14
N TYR A 180 2.61 1.41 -1.07
CA TYR A 180 1.53 0.43 -1.16
C TYR A 180 1.21 0.13 -2.60
N PHE A 181 0.54 -0.99 -2.84
CA PHE A 181 0.09 -1.37 -4.17
C PHE A 181 -1.39 -1.71 -4.19
N THR A 182 -1.98 -1.56 -5.37
CA THR A 182 -3.34 -2.02 -5.66
C THR A 182 -3.29 -3.11 -6.70
N LEU A 183 -4.02 -4.20 -6.46
CA LEU A 183 -4.38 -5.19 -7.46
C LEU A 183 -5.86 -5.01 -7.80
N GLY A 184 -6.18 -5.05 -9.09
CA GLY A 184 -7.56 -4.88 -9.55
C GLY A 184 -7.90 -5.77 -10.73
N MET A 185 -9.20 -5.99 -10.89
CA MET A 185 -9.81 -6.62 -12.06
C MET A 185 -10.77 -5.64 -12.71
N LYS A 186 -10.84 -5.65 -14.04
CA LYS A 186 -11.64 -4.71 -14.83
C LYS A 186 -12.38 -5.46 -15.92
N LEU A 187 -13.69 -5.27 -16.02
CA LEU A 187 -14.47 -5.74 -17.15
C LEU A 187 -14.84 -4.54 -18.03
N THR A 188 -14.52 -4.60 -19.32
CA THR A 188 -14.72 -3.50 -20.27
C THR A 188 -15.72 -3.91 -21.34
N PHE A 189 -16.70 -3.05 -21.63
CA PHE A 189 -17.67 -3.22 -22.70
C PHE A 189 -17.58 -2.06 -23.68
N VAL A 190 -17.52 -2.36 -24.98
CA VAL A 190 -17.46 -1.37 -26.06
C VAL A 190 -18.77 -1.41 -26.84
N PHE A 191 -19.49 -0.30 -26.90
CA PHE A 191 -20.73 -0.21 -27.68
C PHE A 191 -20.45 0.39 -29.07
N GLY A 192 -21.05 -0.20 -30.11
CA GLY A 192 -20.91 0.25 -31.50
C GLY A 192 -19.89 -0.55 -32.34
N LYS A 193 -19.45 0.02 -33.47
CA LYS A 193 -18.44 -0.60 -34.34
C LYS A 193 -17.12 -0.72 -33.56
N SER A 194 -16.74 -1.95 -33.27
CA SER A 194 -15.53 -2.27 -32.51
C SER A 194 -14.40 -2.70 -33.44
N ASN A 195 -13.19 -2.18 -33.18
CA ASN A 195 -11.93 -2.63 -33.78
C ASN A 195 -11.08 -3.45 -32.77
N LEU A 196 -11.72 -4.07 -31.77
CA LEU A 196 -10.98 -4.93 -30.84
C LEU A 196 -10.49 -6.19 -31.58
N VAL A 197 -9.20 -6.48 -31.44
CA VAL A 197 -8.59 -7.69 -32.02
C VAL A 197 -9.09 -8.89 -31.23
N GLN A 198 -9.72 -9.84 -31.91
CA GLN A 198 -10.23 -11.06 -31.29
C GLN A 198 -9.05 -11.97 -30.87
N PRO A 199 -9.17 -12.71 -29.76
CA PRO A 199 -8.36 -13.91 -29.59
C PRO A 199 -8.62 -14.83 -30.77
N MET A 200 -7.55 -15.41 -31.32
CA MET A 200 -7.68 -16.55 -32.23
C MET A 200 -8.56 -17.61 -31.56
N GLU A 201 -9.64 -18.01 -32.26
CA GLU A 201 -10.50 -19.10 -31.83
C GLU A 201 -9.63 -20.36 -31.71
N ILE A 202 -9.40 -20.83 -30.48
CA ILE A 202 -8.72 -22.10 -30.26
C ILE A 202 -9.76 -23.17 -30.60
N ILE A 203 -9.85 -23.54 -31.87
CA ILE A 203 -10.60 -24.72 -32.29
C ILE A 203 -9.88 -25.91 -31.63
N PRO A 204 -10.52 -26.68 -30.74
CA PRO A 204 -9.93 -27.91 -30.29
C PRO A 204 -9.81 -28.81 -31.53
N GLU A 205 -8.59 -29.13 -31.94
CA GLU A 205 -8.38 -30.18 -32.94
C GLU A 205 -9.03 -31.46 -32.39
N SER A 206 -10.08 -31.92 -33.07
CA SER A 206 -10.64 -33.25 -32.83
C SER A 206 -9.53 -34.25 -33.11
N ILE A 207 -9.03 -34.88 -32.04
CA ILE A 207 -8.14 -36.03 -32.16
C ILE A 207 -8.98 -37.15 -32.77
N ASP A 208 -8.85 -37.35 -34.08
CA ASP A 208 -9.36 -38.55 -34.75
C ASP A 208 -8.56 -39.75 -34.25
N VAL A 209 -9.11 -40.46 -33.27
CA VAL A 209 -8.66 -41.79 -32.90
C VAL A 209 -9.10 -42.72 -34.03
N LYS A 210 -8.17 -43.09 -34.90
CA LYS A 210 -8.38 -44.23 -35.81
C LYS A 210 -8.37 -45.51 -34.98
N GLU A 211 -9.49 -46.24 -35.02
CA GLU A 211 -9.61 -47.63 -34.55
C GLU A 211 -8.67 -48.58 -35.29
#